data_AF-A0A6A7AKX0-F1
#
_entry.id   AF-A0A6A7AKX0-F1
#
_cell.length_a   1.000
_cell.length_b   1.000
_cell.length_c   1.000
_cell.angle_alpha   90.00
_cell.angle_beta   90.00
_cell.angle_gamma   90.00
#
_symmetry.space_group_name_H-M   'P 1'
#
loop_
_entity.id
_entity.type
_entity.pdbx_description
1 polymer ?
#
loop_
_entity_poly.entity_id
_entity_poly.type
_entity_poly.pdbx_seq_one_letter_code
_entity_poly.pdbx_strand_id
1 'polypeptide(L)'
;MIDPMFPGMEFPAGVDPLDYMLQLPVWPPPPGADTIMTTNGPYQVWYVVTAVLCIILPSCFLGLLVYTRLAIAAFLEAADYCLFSAYALIVSQIVLGYCMVRWGSGVHQWQITAGELVHQMFWANLGAVVYCPLMFFIKTSILLQYIKLFAPHRSLNRVVWYGAWGTIGACFIAYMTFMF
;
A
#
# COMPACT_ATOMS: atom_id res chain seq x y z
N MET A 1 -10.69 -37.62 -14.39
CA MET A 1 -9.45 -37.40 -15.16
C MET A 1 -8.42 -36.91 -14.17
N ILE A 2 -7.35 -37.67 -13.92
CA ILE A 2 -6.34 -37.32 -12.92
C ILE A 2 -5.43 -36.27 -13.55
N ASP A 3 -5.52 -35.02 -13.10
CA ASP A 3 -4.65 -33.94 -13.57
C ASP A 3 -3.23 -34.15 -12.98
N PRO A 4 -2.17 -34.23 -13.81
CA PRO A 4 -0.80 -34.43 -13.33
C PRO A 4 -0.28 -33.31 -12.42
N MET A 5 -0.97 -32.17 -12.34
CA MET A 5 -0.58 -31.06 -11.48
C MET A 5 -0.92 -31.28 -9.99
N PHE A 6 -1.87 -32.17 -9.66
CA PHE A 6 -2.32 -32.39 -8.27
C PHE A 6 -2.63 -33.87 -8.00
N PRO A 7 -1.62 -34.65 -7.58
CA PRO A 7 -1.78 -36.09 -7.34
C PRO A 7 -2.75 -36.35 -6.19
N GLY A 8 -3.85 -37.07 -6.46
CA GLY A 8 -4.80 -37.56 -5.46
C GLY A 8 -6.11 -36.76 -5.31
N MET A 9 -6.35 -35.72 -6.11
CA MET A 9 -7.60 -34.96 -6.08
C MET A 9 -8.60 -35.52 -7.11
N GLU A 10 -9.72 -36.08 -6.64
CA GLU A 10 -10.80 -36.54 -7.50
C GLU A 10 -11.76 -35.39 -7.82
N PHE A 11 -11.90 -35.05 -9.10
CA PHE A 11 -12.81 -34.01 -9.57
C PHE A 11 -14.20 -34.60 -9.86
N PRO A 12 -15.29 -33.97 -9.40
CA PRO A 12 -16.65 -34.39 -9.76
C PRO A 12 -16.88 -34.29 -11.27
N ALA A 13 -17.58 -35.27 -11.85
CA ALA A 13 -17.80 -35.34 -13.28
C ALA A 13 -18.72 -34.20 -13.77
N GLY A 14 -18.23 -33.41 -14.75
CA GLY A 14 -18.99 -32.32 -15.38
C GLY A 14 -18.77 -30.92 -14.78
N VAL A 15 -17.88 -30.78 -13.80
CA VAL A 15 -17.46 -29.47 -13.26
C VAL A 15 -16.07 -29.14 -13.78
N ASP A 16 -15.87 -27.87 -14.19
CA ASP A 16 -14.56 -27.40 -14.61
C ASP A 16 -13.56 -27.52 -13.43
N PRO A 17 -12.41 -28.18 -13.62
CA PRO A 17 -11.48 -28.47 -12.52
C PRO A 17 -10.93 -27.20 -11.87
N LEU A 18 -10.83 -26.11 -12.64
CA LEU A 18 -10.42 -24.79 -12.14
C LEU A 18 -11.44 -24.22 -11.14
N ASP A 19 -12.73 -24.26 -11.48
CA ASP A 19 -13.78 -23.71 -10.61
C ASP A 19 -13.89 -24.49 -9.30
N TYR A 20 -13.67 -25.81 -9.37
CA TYR A 20 -13.57 -26.65 -8.18
C TYR A 20 -12.37 -26.29 -7.30
N MET A 21 -11.20 -26.03 -7.91
CA MET A 21 -10.00 -25.59 -7.20
C MET A 21 -10.15 -24.23 -6.54
N LEU A 22 -10.84 -23.30 -7.20
CA LEU A 22 -11.07 -21.98 -6.65
C LEU A 22 -12.00 -21.98 -5.44
N GLN A 23 -12.81 -23.04 -5.26
CA GLN A 23 -13.71 -23.25 -4.13
C GLN A 23 -13.08 -24.01 -2.96
N LEU A 24 -11.91 -24.60 -3.16
CA LEU A 24 -11.19 -25.29 -2.08
C LEU A 24 -10.54 -24.26 -1.13
N PRO A 25 -10.46 -24.58 0.18
CA PRO A 25 -9.73 -23.74 1.12
C PRO A 25 -8.25 -23.74 0.74
N VAL A 26 -7.59 -22.60 0.95
CA VAL A 26 -6.16 -22.43 0.64
C VAL A 26 -5.30 -23.44 1.41
N TRP A 27 -5.73 -23.78 2.63
CA TRP A 27 -5.05 -24.72 3.50
C TRP A 27 -6.04 -25.69 4.16
N PRO A 28 -5.68 -26.98 4.35
CA PRO A 28 -6.54 -27.91 5.06
C PRO A 28 -6.78 -27.44 6.51
N PRO A 29 -8.04 -27.41 6.99
CA PRO A 29 -8.35 -26.97 8.34
C PRO A 29 -7.85 -27.99 9.38
N PRO A 30 -7.31 -27.56 10.52
CA PRO A 30 -7.02 -28.46 11.63
C PRO A 30 -8.32 -29.05 12.21
N PRO A 31 -8.26 -30.22 12.88
CA PRO A 31 -9.45 -30.87 13.45
C PRO A 31 -10.19 -29.95 14.41
N GLY A 32 -11.48 -29.70 14.15
CA GLY A 32 -12.35 -28.85 14.99
C GLY A 32 -12.18 -27.34 14.77
N ALA A 33 -11.39 -26.91 13.77
CA ALA A 33 -11.26 -25.50 13.43
C ALA A 33 -12.46 -25.00 12.62
N ASP A 34 -12.81 -23.73 12.85
CA ASP A 34 -13.82 -23.05 12.05
C ASP A 34 -13.32 -22.85 10.62
N THR A 35 -14.19 -23.10 9.64
CA THR A 35 -13.92 -22.99 8.20
C THR A 35 -14.64 -21.79 7.59
N ILE A 36 -15.52 -21.14 8.35
CA ILE A 36 -16.26 -19.98 7.89
C ILE A 36 -15.34 -18.76 7.94
N MET A 37 -15.34 -17.98 6.86
CA MET A 37 -14.59 -16.72 6.80
C MET A 37 -15.12 -15.74 7.85
N THR A 38 -14.25 -15.31 8.76
CA THR A 38 -14.60 -14.29 9.75
C THR A 38 -14.58 -12.90 9.10
N THR A 39 -15.65 -12.14 9.33
CA THR A 39 -15.82 -10.78 8.78
C THR A 39 -15.52 -9.67 9.80
N ASN A 40 -15.36 -10.02 11.08
CA ASN A 40 -15.04 -9.11 12.17
C ASN A 40 -13.98 -9.71 13.11
N GLY A 41 -12.89 -10.22 12.55
CA GLY A 41 -11.77 -10.73 13.33
C GLY A 41 -11.04 -9.61 14.08
N PRO A 42 -10.38 -9.90 15.22
CA PRO A 42 -9.64 -8.91 15.99
C PRO A 42 -8.60 -8.17 15.13
N TYR A 43 -7.90 -8.88 14.24
CA TYR A 43 -6.91 -8.30 13.33
C TYR A 43 -7.51 -7.34 12.30
N GLN A 44 -8.73 -7.62 11.81
CA GLN A 44 -9.42 -6.76 10.86
C GLN A 44 -9.87 -5.46 11.53
N VAL A 45 -10.33 -5.54 12.79
CA VAL A 45 -10.67 -4.35 13.59
C VAL A 45 -9.41 -3.50 13.85
N TRP A 46 -8.30 -4.14 14.25
CA TRP A 46 -7.02 -3.43 14.45
C TRP A 46 -6.54 -2.74 13.17
N TYR A 47 -6.71 -3.37 12.01
CA TYR A 47 -6.39 -2.73 10.74
C TYR A 47 -7.17 -1.43 10.52
N VAL A 48 -8.49 -1.43 10.76
CA VAL A 48 -9.33 -0.24 10.60
C VAL A 48 -8.89 0.87 11.57
N VAL A 49 -8.57 0.52 12.82
CA VAL A 49 -8.06 1.48 13.81
C VAL A 49 -6.76 2.12 13.33
N THR A 50 -5.81 1.32 12.85
CA THR A 50 -4.54 1.82 12.31
C THR A 50 -4.75 2.69 11.07
N ALA A 51 -5.62 2.27 10.15
CA ALA A 51 -5.96 3.02 8.94
C ALA A 51 -6.53 4.41 9.27
N VAL A 52 -7.45 4.50 10.23
CA VAL A 52 -8.02 5.77 10.69
C VAL A 52 -6.95 6.68 11.29
N LEU A 53 -6.08 6.16 12.15
CA LEU A 53 -4.97 6.93 12.74
C LEU A 53 -4.00 7.44 11.66
N CYS A 54 -3.68 6.61 10.67
CA CYS A 54 -2.82 6.96 9.55
C CYS A 54 -3.42 8.02 8.60
N ILE A 55 -4.73 8.30 8.68
CA ILE A 55 -5.37 9.41 7.94
C ILE A 55 -5.41 10.66 8.81
N ILE A 56 -5.88 10.53 10.06
CA ILE A 56 -6.11 11.67 10.94
C ILE A 56 -4.80 12.39 11.27
N LEU A 57 -3.75 11.64 11.60
CA LEU A 57 -2.47 12.25 11.97
C LEU A 57 -1.89 13.07 10.81
N PRO A 58 -1.64 12.51 9.60
CA PRO A 58 -1.15 13.30 8.48
C PRO A 58 -2.12 14.42 8.07
N SER A 59 -3.44 14.22 8.12
CA SER A 59 -4.41 15.29 7.84
C SER A 59 -4.22 16.50 8.76
N CYS A 60 -4.02 16.25 10.06
CA CYS A 60 -3.83 17.32 11.04
C CYS A 60 -2.54 18.11 10.75
N PHE A 61 -1.42 17.40 10.52
CA PHE A 61 -0.14 18.03 10.18
C PHE A 61 -0.19 18.77 8.83
N LEU A 62 -0.87 18.23 7.83
CA LEU A 62 -1.06 18.90 6.55
C LEU A 62 -1.95 20.13 6.67
N GLY A 63 -3.02 20.07 7.47
CA GLY A 63 -3.86 21.22 7.75
C GLY A 63 -3.07 22.36 8.40
N LEU A 64 -2.20 22.04 9.37
CA LEU A 64 -1.31 23.01 9.99
C LEU A 64 -0.27 23.58 9.00
N LEU A 65 0.28 22.73 8.13
CA LEU A 65 1.20 23.16 7.08
C LEU A 65 0.51 24.09 6.07
N VAL A 66 -0.68 23.74 5.60
CA VAL A 66 -1.49 24.60 4.71
C VAL A 66 -1.78 25.94 5.37
N TYR A 67 -2.20 25.93 6.65
CA TYR A 67 -2.48 27.15 7.40
C TYR A 67 -1.26 28.06 7.50
N THR A 68 -0.11 27.50 7.91
CA THR A 68 1.13 28.29 8.04
C THR A 68 1.61 28.84 6.69
N ARG A 69 1.52 28.05 5.60
CA ARG A 69 1.90 28.51 4.27
C ARG A 69 0.99 29.61 3.73
N LEU A 70 -0.32 29.46 3.87
CA LEU A 70 -1.27 30.46 3.38
C LEU A 70 -1.27 31.74 4.24
N ALA A 71 -1.21 31.61 5.56
CA ALA A 71 -1.30 32.76 6.47
C ALA A 71 0.03 33.53 6.61
N ILE A 72 1.18 32.85 6.54
CA ILE A 72 2.50 33.47 6.79
C ILE A 72 3.28 33.67 5.49
N ALA A 73 3.37 32.64 4.64
CA ALA A 73 4.23 32.67 3.46
C ALA A 73 3.54 33.17 2.18
N ALA A 74 2.20 33.10 2.11
CA ALA A 74 1.35 33.45 0.96
C ALA A 74 1.70 32.75 -0.38
N PHE A 75 2.62 31.77 -0.37
CA PHE A 75 3.04 31.03 -1.55
C PHE A 75 3.21 29.53 -1.23
N LEU A 76 2.74 28.70 -2.16
CA LEU A 76 2.93 27.25 -2.13
C LEU A 76 4.18 26.88 -2.92
N GLU A 77 5.02 26.06 -2.31
CA GLU A 77 6.28 25.64 -2.91
C GLU A 77 6.14 24.27 -3.58
N ALA A 78 7.05 23.93 -4.49
CA ALA A 78 7.07 22.61 -5.16
C ALA A 78 7.05 21.42 -4.18
N ALA A 79 7.62 21.59 -2.98
CA ALA A 79 7.59 20.59 -1.91
C ALA A 79 6.17 20.34 -1.40
N ASP A 80 5.36 21.40 -1.27
CA ASP A 80 4.00 21.32 -0.74
C ASP A 80 3.09 20.60 -1.77
N TYR A 81 3.28 20.84 -3.08
CA TYR A 81 2.59 20.09 -4.13
C TYR A 81 2.92 18.59 -4.13
N CYS A 82 4.20 18.23 -3.96
CA CYS A 82 4.62 16.82 -3.81
C CYS A 82 3.95 16.19 -2.58
N LEU A 83 3.87 16.95 -1.48
CA LEU A 83 3.25 16.48 -0.25
C LEU A 83 1.72 16.26 -0.40
N PHE A 84 1.01 17.14 -1.09
CA PHE A 84 -0.41 16.93 -1.40
C PHE A 84 -0.63 15.70 -2.28
N SER A 85 0.23 15.49 -3.28
CA SER A 85 0.16 14.29 -4.13
C SER A 85 0.43 13.01 -3.33
N ALA A 86 1.40 13.03 -2.42
CA ALA A 86 1.67 11.92 -1.50
C ALA A 86 0.47 11.64 -0.59
N TYR A 87 -0.22 12.67 -0.13
CA TYR A 87 -1.42 12.50 0.68
C TYR A 87 -2.60 11.90 -0.10
N ALA A 88 -2.82 12.29 -1.35
CA ALA A 88 -3.82 11.61 -2.18
C ALA A 88 -3.49 10.11 -2.35
N LEU A 89 -2.21 9.79 -2.55
CA LEU A 89 -1.75 8.41 -2.70
C LEU A 89 -1.85 7.61 -1.40
N ILE A 90 -1.60 8.18 -0.21
CA ILE A 90 -1.77 7.44 1.05
C ILE A 90 -3.23 7.09 1.29
N VAL A 91 -4.17 7.98 0.95
CA VAL A 91 -5.61 7.69 1.02
C VAL A 91 -5.94 6.53 0.08
N SER A 92 -5.43 6.54 -1.16
CA SER A 92 -5.64 5.43 -2.09
C SER A 92 -5.07 4.11 -1.57
N GLN A 93 -3.90 4.12 -0.93
CA GLN A 93 -3.28 2.92 -0.34
C GLN A 93 -4.15 2.32 0.77
N ILE A 94 -4.80 3.17 1.57
CA ILE A 94 -5.68 2.72 2.65
C ILE A 94 -6.96 2.11 2.08
N VAL A 95 -7.52 2.68 1.01
CA VAL A 95 -8.67 2.09 0.30
C VAL A 95 -8.31 0.71 -0.25
N LEU A 96 -7.14 0.57 -0.89
CA LEU A 96 -6.66 -0.71 -1.41
C LEU A 96 -6.48 -1.75 -0.30
N GLY A 97 -5.87 -1.37 0.82
CA GLY A 97 -5.73 -2.28 1.95
C GLY A 97 -7.06 -2.65 2.61
N TYR A 98 -8.05 -1.75 2.63
CA TYR A 98 -9.42 -2.09 3.06
C TYR A 98 -10.07 -3.11 2.11
N CYS A 99 -9.87 -2.97 0.80
CA CYS A 99 -10.29 -3.99 -0.16
C CYS A 99 -9.63 -5.35 0.15
N MET A 100 -8.33 -5.38 0.47
CA MET A 100 -7.65 -6.63 0.84
C MET A 100 -8.25 -7.28 2.10
N VAL A 101 -8.57 -6.49 3.13
CA VAL A 101 -9.21 -6.98 4.36
C VAL A 101 -10.59 -7.56 4.09
N ARG A 102 -11.35 -6.96 3.17
CA ARG A 102 -12.66 -7.48 2.74
C ARG A 102 -12.57 -8.87 2.09
N TRP A 103 -11.45 -9.23 1.49
CA TRP A 103 -11.22 -10.52 0.84
C TRP A 103 -10.48 -11.54 1.72
N GLY A 104 -10.53 -11.36 3.04
CA GLY A 104 -9.98 -12.33 4.00
C GLY A 104 -8.62 -11.97 4.59
N SER A 105 -8.05 -10.80 4.27
CA SER A 105 -6.78 -10.40 4.88
C SER A 105 -6.93 -10.21 6.39
N GLY A 106 -6.13 -10.95 7.17
CA GLY A 106 -6.22 -11.00 8.63
C GLY A 106 -7.00 -12.19 9.19
N VAL A 107 -7.46 -13.11 8.34
CA VAL A 107 -8.12 -14.36 8.69
C VAL A 107 -7.17 -15.55 8.43
N HIS A 108 -7.41 -16.69 9.06
CA HIS A 108 -6.60 -17.89 8.82
C HIS A 108 -6.80 -18.46 7.41
N GLN A 109 -5.73 -19.00 6.81
CA GLN A 109 -5.74 -19.47 5.42
C GLN A 109 -6.77 -20.58 5.16
N TRP A 110 -7.10 -21.41 6.15
CA TRP A 110 -8.10 -22.46 6.01
C TRP A 110 -9.55 -21.97 6.01
N GLN A 111 -9.78 -20.69 6.34
CA GLN A 111 -11.08 -20.03 6.28
C GLN A 111 -11.25 -19.19 5.02
N ILE A 112 -10.22 -19.15 4.16
CA ILE A 112 -10.20 -18.38 2.91
C ILE A 112 -10.15 -19.37 1.76
N THR A 113 -10.97 -19.10 0.76
CA THR A 113 -11.05 -19.91 -0.45
C THR A 113 -9.93 -19.52 -1.43
N ALA A 114 -9.43 -20.44 -2.26
CA ALA A 114 -8.37 -20.14 -3.21
C ALA A 114 -8.73 -18.98 -4.18
N GLY A 115 -10.00 -18.88 -4.61
CA GLY A 115 -10.47 -17.76 -5.42
C GLY A 115 -10.42 -16.40 -4.70
N GLU A 116 -10.77 -16.38 -3.41
CA GLU A 116 -10.70 -15.17 -2.58
C GLU A 116 -9.25 -14.74 -2.35
N LEU A 117 -8.34 -15.70 -2.16
CA LEU A 117 -6.91 -15.43 -2.05
C LEU A 117 -6.34 -14.80 -3.33
N VAL A 118 -6.72 -15.31 -4.51
CA VAL A 118 -6.29 -14.71 -5.79
C VAL A 118 -6.76 -13.25 -5.88
N HIS A 119 -8.00 -12.99 -5.47
CA HIS A 119 -8.54 -11.63 -5.46
C HIS A 119 -7.81 -10.74 -4.43
N GLN A 120 -7.46 -11.27 -3.25
CA GLN A 120 -6.64 -10.59 -2.26
C GLN A 120 -5.24 -10.26 -2.81
N MET A 121 -4.60 -11.20 -3.52
CA MET A 121 -3.29 -11.00 -4.15
C MET A 121 -3.34 -9.95 -5.26
N PHE A 122 -4.43 -9.88 -6.02
CA PHE A 122 -4.64 -8.84 -7.01
C PHE A 122 -4.63 -7.44 -6.37
N TRP A 123 -5.38 -7.23 -5.29
CA TRP A 123 -5.36 -5.98 -4.54
C TRP A 123 -4.00 -5.71 -3.87
N ALA A 124 -3.30 -6.75 -3.41
CA ALA A 124 -1.94 -6.65 -2.88
C ALA A 124 -0.97 -6.09 -3.91
N ASN A 125 -1.01 -6.64 -5.12
CA ASN A 125 -0.17 -6.22 -6.21
C ASN A 125 -0.48 -4.78 -6.63
N LEU A 126 -1.77 -4.44 -6.73
CA LEU A 126 -2.18 -3.06 -7.01
C LEU A 126 -1.69 -2.09 -5.92
N GLY A 127 -1.73 -2.49 -4.65
CA GLY A 127 -1.16 -1.74 -3.54
C GLY A 127 0.36 -1.58 -3.63
N ALA A 128 1.09 -2.58 -4.12
CA ALA A 128 2.54 -2.48 -4.33
C ALA A 128 2.88 -1.48 -5.45
N VAL A 129 2.10 -1.48 -6.54
CA VAL A 129 2.25 -0.51 -7.64
C VAL A 129 2.01 0.92 -7.16
N VAL A 130 0.99 1.16 -6.32
CA VAL A 130 0.68 2.49 -5.76
C VAL A 130 1.69 2.93 -4.69
N TYR A 131 2.25 1.99 -3.95
CA TYR A 131 3.26 2.28 -2.92
C TYR A 131 4.54 2.91 -3.50
N CYS A 132 4.94 2.52 -4.71
CA CYS A 132 6.16 3.03 -5.36
C CYS A 132 6.12 4.55 -5.61
N PRO A 133 5.14 5.12 -6.34
CA PRO A 133 5.03 6.56 -6.53
C PRO A 133 4.76 7.29 -5.20
N LEU A 134 4.00 6.70 -4.27
CA LEU A 134 3.79 7.27 -2.94
C LEU A 134 5.12 7.54 -2.23
N MET A 135 5.99 6.53 -2.16
CA MET A 135 7.28 6.65 -1.48
C MET A 135 8.21 7.64 -2.18
N PHE A 136 8.16 7.72 -3.50
CA PHE A 136 8.89 8.72 -4.29
C PHE A 136 8.48 10.16 -3.92
N PHE A 137 7.17 10.47 -3.92
CA PHE A 137 6.68 11.82 -3.60
C PHE A 137 6.99 12.22 -2.15
N ILE A 138 6.86 11.28 -1.20
CA ILE A 138 7.20 11.52 0.21
C ILE A 138 8.69 11.85 0.36
N LYS A 139 9.58 11.02 -0.20
CA LYS A 139 11.04 11.23 -0.12
C LYS A 139 11.44 12.56 -0.76
N THR A 140 10.87 12.87 -1.92
CA THR A 140 11.11 14.14 -2.64
C THR A 140 10.65 15.33 -1.79
N SER A 141 9.46 15.27 -1.19
CA SER A 141 8.96 16.33 -0.33
C SER A 141 9.85 16.56 0.90
N ILE A 142 10.24 15.48 1.60
CA ILE A 142 11.12 15.58 2.79
C ILE A 142 12.46 16.21 2.43
N LEU A 143 13.06 15.79 1.31
CA LEU A 143 14.36 16.29 0.89
C LEU A 143 14.30 17.78 0.50
N LEU A 144 13.24 18.20 -0.19
CA LEU A 144 13.04 19.62 -0.53
C LEU A 144 12.83 20.47 0.72
N GLN A 145 12.10 19.96 1.73
CA GLN A 145 11.95 20.63 3.02
C GLN A 145 13.28 20.69 3.77
N TYR A 146 14.08 19.62 3.73
CA TYR A 146 15.40 19.55 4.38
C TYR A 146 16.38 20.57 3.81
N ILE A 147 16.47 20.72 2.48
CA ILE A 147 17.33 21.73 1.84
C ILE A 147 16.96 23.14 2.31
N LYS A 148 15.66 23.43 2.48
CA LYS A 148 15.21 24.76 2.91
C LYS A 148 15.56 25.04 4.36
N LEU A 149 15.41 24.04 5.22
CA LEU A 149 15.70 24.18 6.64
C LEU A 149 17.20 24.36 6.91
N PHE A 150 18.07 23.62 6.22
CA PHE A 150 19.51 23.59 6.50
C PHE A 150 20.39 24.36 5.52
N ALA A 151 19.88 24.73 4.35
CA ALA A 151 20.66 25.40 3.31
C ALA A 151 19.84 26.50 2.58
N PRO A 152 19.40 27.55 3.30
CA PRO A 152 18.64 28.65 2.69
C PRO A 152 19.46 29.41 1.63
N HIS A 153 20.80 29.40 1.71
CA HIS A 153 21.68 30.08 0.76
C HIS A 153 22.39 29.10 -0.19
N ARG A 154 22.02 29.16 -1.49
CA ARG A 154 22.54 28.27 -2.56
C ARG A 154 24.07 28.31 -2.72
N SER A 155 24.71 29.41 -2.31
CA SER A 155 26.14 29.65 -2.48
C SER A 155 27.01 28.86 -1.51
N LEU A 156 26.57 28.70 -0.25
CA LEU A 156 27.38 28.06 0.80
C LEU A 156 27.36 26.52 0.71
N ASN A 157 26.23 25.93 0.31
CA ASN A 157 26.00 24.49 0.43
C ASN A 157 25.75 23.80 -0.93
N ARG A 158 26.67 23.99 -1.89
CA ARG A 158 26.60 23.35 -3.21
C ARG A 158 26.46 21.82 -3.13
N VAL A 159 27.18 21.16 -2.21
CA VAL A 159 27.14 19.70 -2.03
C VAL A 159 25.74 19.21 -1.64
N VAL A 160 25.05 19.91 -0.74
CA VAL A 160 23.69 19.56 -0.29
C VAL A 160 22.69 19.75 -1.44
N TRP A 161 22.86 20.80 -2.23
CA TRP A 161 21.99 21.10 -3.37
C TRP A 161 22.12 20.05 -4.48
N TYR A 162 23.34 19.78 -4.96
CA TYR A 162 23.59 18.75 -5.99
C TYR A 162 23.30 17.34 -5.48
N GLY A 163 23.62 17.04 -4.21
CA GLY A 163 23.32 15.76 -3.59
C GLY A 163 21.82 15.51 -3.46
N ALA A 164 21.03 16.56 -3.22
CA ALA A 164 19.59 16.41 -3.16
C ALA A 164 18.96 16.17 -4.55
N TRP A 165 19.37 16.91 -5.58
CA TRP A 165 18.93 16.64 -6.95
C TRP A 165 19.39 15.26 -7.43
N GLY A 166 20.60 14.83 -7.06
CA GLY A 166 21.11 13.49 -7.33
C GLY A 166 20.30 12.39 -6.66
N THR A 167 19.90 12.57 -5.40
CA THR A 167 19.08 11.57 -4.69
C THR A 167 17.63 11.55 -5.19
N ILE A 168 17.06 12.68 -5.60
CA ILE A 168 15.75 12.69 -6.30
C ILE A 168 15.84 11.92 -7.62
N GLY A 169 16.88 12.19 -8.43
CA GLY A 169 17.11 11.47 -9.68
C GLY A 169 17.34 9.97 -9.46
N ALA A 170 18.14 9.59 -8.46
CA ALA A 170 18.38 8.19 -8.11
C ALA A 170 17.10 7.49 -7.62
N CYS A 171 16.28 8.17 -6.82
CA CYS A 171 14.97 7.63 -6.40
C CYS A 171 14.06 7.44 -7.61
N PHE A 172 13.99 8.41 -8.52
CA PHE A 172 13.17 8.29 -9.73
C PHE A 172 13.59 7.09 -10.59
N ILE A 173 14.91 6.91 -10.80
CA ILE A 173 15.45 5.77 -11.54
C ILE A 173 15.14 4.45 -10.84
N ALA A 174 15.41 4.34 -9.54
CA ALA A 174 15.17 3.11 -8.79
C ALA A 174 13.68 2.70 -8.80
N TYR A 175 12.76 3.66 -8.66
CA TYR A 175 11.33 3.38 -8.71
C TYR A 175 10.82 3.07 -10.13
N MET A 176 11.39 3.69 -11.17
CA MET A 176 11.13 3.30 -12.57
C MET A 176 11.57 1.85 -12.83
N THR A 177 12.75 1.46 -12.35
CA THR A 177 13.25 0.08 -12.49
C THR A 177 12.45 -0.94 -11.68
N PHE A 178 11.90 -0.55 -10.53
CA PHE A 178 11.07 -1.46 -9.73
C PHE A 178 9.65 -1.62 -10.28
N MET A 179 9.18 -0.64 -11.06
CA MET A 179 7.85 -0.65 -11.67
C MET A 179 7.79 -1.44 -12.99
N PHE A 180 8.93 -1.69 -13.64
CA PHE A 180 9.08 -2.43 -14.90
C PHE A 180 9.77 -3.78 -14.69
#